data_AF-A0A2U9IMM4-F1
#
_entry.id   AF-A0A2U9IMM4-F1
#
_cell.length_a   1.000
_cell.length_b   1.000
_cell.length_c   1.000
_cell.angle_alpha   90.00
_cell.angle_beta   90.00
_cell.angle_gamma   90.00
#
_symmetry.space_group_name_H-M   'P 1'
#
loop_
_entity.id
_entity.type
_entity.pdbx_description
1 polymer ?
#
loop_
_entity_poly.entity_id
_entity_poly.type
_entity_poly.pdbx_seq_one_letter_code
_entity_poly.pdbx_strand_id
1 'polypeptide(L)'
;MINIGEVLLISSSLASLTYVIGALIMALPIPLYGVKKWGTRLITDGIYATIWTDIYGLTMYIIQYINNLLGASWSYYYQWIYAVLVEEVDLYAVIRTAYVFASVSQDPAITVFLAPLSFIFSFLTGLITTTETLLVISNVVYEYTPIFVALGILFLSMPFRIGRNIGSSLIAFGIVFYSALPYLPNFLTSLGINVLDLSTSSGNITDTINFLITQAIPLLIEGTLVFPIAYLIILSGITIGLGSAISGYSARMPIPIEIF
;
A
#
# COMPACT_ATOMS: atom_id res chain seq x y z
N MET A 1 -2.71 -22.25 -6.24
CA MET A 1 -3.51 -21.09 -5.77
C MET A 1 -3.94 -21.39 -4.35
N ILE A 2 -3.74 -20.48 -3.39
CA ILE A 2 -4.18 -20.70 -2.01
C ILE A 2 -5.71 -20.63 -1.99
N ASN A 3 -6.37 -21.72 -1.58
CA ASN A 3 -7.81 -21.74 -1.45
C ASN A 3 -8.22 -21.06 -0.14
N ILE A 4 -8.89 -19.91 -0.23
CA ILE A 4 -9.33 -19.12 0.93
C ILE A 4 -10.21 -19.96 1.86
N GLY A 5 -11.07 -20.83 1.32
CA GLY A 5 -11.93 -21.70 2.11
C GLY A 5 -11.13 -22.69 2.96
N GLU A 6 -10.05 -23.25 2.42
CA GLU A 6 -9.17 -24.17 3.17
C GLU A 6 -8.42 -23.42 4.29
N VAL A 7 -7.95 -22.20 4.03
CA VAL A 7 -7.29 -21.36 5.05
C VAL A 7 -8.24 -21.05 6.20
N LEU A 8 -9.49 -20.70 5.91
CA LEU A 8 -10.50 -20.43 6.94
C LEU A 8 -10.90 -21.70 7.71
N LEU A 9 -10.97 -22.86 7.04
CA LEU A 9 -11.24 -24.15 7.70
C LEU A 9 -10.11 -24.53 8.66
N ILE A 10 -8.86 -24.34 8.25
CA ILE A 10 -7.68 -24.52 9.11
C ILE A 10 -7.75 -23.55 10.29
N SER A 11 -8.07 -22.28 10.03
CA SER A 11 -8.22 -21.25 11.07
C SER A 11 -9.27 -21.65 12.13
N SER A 12 -10.44 -22.11 11.71
CA SER A 12 -11.50 -22.61 12.59
C SER A 12 -11.05 -23.83 13.42
N SER A 13 -10.34 -24.76 12.78
CA SER A 13 -9.80 -25.96 13.46
C SER A 13 -8.76 -25.59 14.51
N LEU A 14 -7.87 -24.64 14.21
CA LEU A 14 -6.88 -24.11 15.16
C LEU A 14 -7.54 -23.32 16.31
N ALA A 15 -8.58 -22.55 16.02
CA ALA A 15 -9.35 -21.84 17.04
C ALA A 15 -10.03 -22.81 18.02
N SER A 16 -10.67 -23.86 17.50
CA SER A 16 -11.26 -24.95 18.29
C SER A 16 -10.21 -25.67 19.14
N LEU A 17 -9.05 -26.00 18.56
CA LEU A 17 -7.94 -26.60 19.29
C LEU A 17 -7.47 -25.69 20.44
N THR A 18 -7.32 -24.40 20.19
CA THR A 18 -6.90 -23.40 21.19
C THR A 18 -7.92 -23.32 22.34
N TYR A 19 -9.21 -23.35 22.02
CA TYR A 19 -10.28 -23.39 23.01
C TYR A 19 -10.22 -24.66 23.87
N VAL A 20 -10.07 -25.84 23.25
CA VAL A 20 -10.00 -27.13 23.95
C VAL A 20 -8.77 -27.20 24.86
N ILE A 21 -7.61 -26.74 24.40
CA ILE A 21 -6.39 -26.65 25.23
C ILE A 21 -6.65 -25.76 26.45
N GLY A 22 -7.28 -24.60 26.24
CA GLY A 22 -7.64 -23.68 27.32
C GLY A 22 -8.59 -24.30 28.35
N ALA A 23 -9.62 -25.00 27.90
CA ALA A 23 -10.58 -25.72 28.74
C ALA A 23 -9.91 -26.85 29.54
N LEU A 24 -9.01 -27.61 28.91
CA LEU A 24 -8.26 -28.69 29.56
C LEU A 24 -7.36 -28.12 30.68
N ILE A 25 -6.69 -26.99 30.41
CA ILE A 25 -5.88 -26.27 31.42
C ILE A 25 -6.72 -25.82 32.61
N MET A 26 -7.96 -25.39 32.40
CA MET A 26 -8.88 -25.05 33.49
C MET A 26 -9.36 -26.27 34.28
N ALA A 27 -9.59 -27.40 33.60
CA ALA A 27 -10.09 -28.63 34.21
C ALA A 27 -9.02 -29.37 35.05
N LEU A 28 -7.74 -29.06 34.85
CA LEU A 28 -6.65 -29.66 35.61
C LEU A 28 -6.78 -29.37 37.13
N PRO A 29 -6.64 -30.40 37.98
CA PRO A 29 -6.72 -30.27 39.43
C PRO A 29 -5.40 -29.70 40.02
N ILE A 30 -4.84 -28.67 39.38
CA ILE A 30 -3.58 -28.04 39.77
C ILE A 30 -3.86 -26.60 40.23
N PRO A 31 -3.60 -26.24 41.50
CA PRO A 31 -3.89 -24.91 42.04
C PRO A 31 -2.81 -23.87 41.69
N LEU A 32 -2.23 -23.92 40.49
CA LEU A 32 -1.26 -22.92 40.03
C LEU A 32 -2.00 -21.77 39.34
N TYR A 33 -2.04 -20.61 40.01
CA TYR A 33 -2.70 -19.40 39.50
C TYR A 33 -2.19 -19.00 38.09
N GLY A 34 -0.89 -19.12 37.86
CA GLY A 34 -0.28 -18.84 36.56
C GLY A 34 -0.86 -19.70 35.44
N VAL A 35 -0.96 -21.01 35.66
CA VAL A 35 -1.48 -21.99 34.69
C VAL A 35 -2.96 -21.74 34.42
N LYS A 36 -3.77 -21.52 35.47
CA LYS A 36 -5.20 -21.23 35.31
C LYS A 36 -5.47 -19.95 34.52
N LYS A 37 -4.65 -18.92 34.72
CA LYS A 37 -4.73 -17.66 33.95
C LYS A 37 -4.48 -17.88 32.45
N TRP A 38 -3.60 -18.81 32.08
CA TRP A 38 -3.40 -19.19 30.68
C TRP A 38 -4.60 -19.93 30.10
N GLY A 39 -5.24 -20.81 30.88
CA GLY A 39 -6.47 -21.48 30.48
C GLY A 39 -7.58 -20.50 30.08
N THR A 40 -7.89 -19.53 30.94
CA THR A 40 -8.88 -18.48 30.64
C THR A 40 -8.52 -17.67 29.40
N ARG A 41 -7.24 -17.32 29.23
CA ARG A 41 -6.76 -16.57 28.06
C ARG A 41 -6.92 -17.35 26.75
N LEU A 42 -6.53 -18.62 26.74
CA LEU A 42 -6.65 -19.47 25.55
C LEU A 42 -8.11 -19.71 25.15
N ILE A 43 -9.01 -19.86 26.12
CA ILE A 43 -10.47 -19.92 25.87
C ILE A 43 -10.94 -18.64 25.16
N THR A 44 -10.58 -17.46 25.71
CA THR A 44 -10.99 -16.18 25.10
C THR A 44 -10.38 -15.99 23.71
N ASP A 45 -9.16 -16.46 23.47
CA ASP A 45 -8.49 -16.36 22.19
C ASP A 45 -9.12 -17.27 21.13
N GLY A 46 -9.47 -18.50 21.52
CA GLY A 46 -10.19 -19.43 20.65
C GLY A 46 -11.53 -18.87 20.20
N ILE A 47 -12.33 -18.33 21.13
CA ILE A 47 -13.61 -17.67 20.80
C ILE A 47 -13.39 -16.48 19.86
N TYR A 48 -12.38 -15.64 20.14
CA TYR A 48 -12.07 -14.48 19.32
C TYR A 48 -11.69 -14.86 17.88
N ALA A 49 -10.87 -15.90 17.72
CA ALA A 49 -10.47 -16.42 16.42
C ALA A 49 -11.64 -17.04 15.63
N THR A 50 -12.55 -17.75 16.30
CA THR A 50 -13.78 -18.27 15.68
C THR A 50 -14.66 -17.14 15.17
N ILE A 51 -14.88 -16.10 15.98
CA ILE A 51 -15.66 -14.92 15.56
C ILE A 51 -15.04 -14.29 14.30
N TRP A 52 -13.72 -14.10 14.27
CA TRP A 52 -13.02 -13.56 13.10
C TRP A 52 -13.20 -14.41 11.84
N THR A 53 -13.20 -15.73 12.00
CA THR A 53 -13.44 -16.65 10.88
C THR A 53 -14.86 -16.51 10.35
N ASP A 54 -15.84 -16.40 11.24
CA ASP A 54 -17.27 -16.28 10.87
C ASP A 54 -17.58 -14.92 10.21
N ILE A 55 -16.91 -13.83 10.64
CA ILE A 55 -17.12 -12.48 10.08
C ILE A 55 -16.22 -12.17 8.87
N TYR A 56 -15.49 -13.14 8.32
CA TYR A 56 -14.62 -12.91 7.15
C TYR A 56 -15.38 -12.26 5.98
N GLY A 57 -16.54 -12.82 5.61
CA GLY A 57 -17.36 -12.28 4.52
C GLY A 57 -17.88 -10.87 4.80
N LEU A 58 -18.26 -10.60 6.06
CA LEU A 58 -18.66 -9.27 6.51
C LEU A 58 -17.50 -8.28 6.46
N THR A 59 -16.28 -8.72 6.80
CA THR A 59 -15.07 -7.89 6.69
C THR A 59 -14.83 -7.48 5.24
N MET A 60 -14.92 -8.42 4.30
CA MET A 60 -14.79 -8.11 2.87
C MET A 60 -15.88 -7.15 2.36
N TYR A 61 -17.11 -7.30 2.85
CA TYR A 61 -18.20 -6.38 2.53
C TYR A 61 -17.94 -4.96 3.08
N ILE A 62 -17.47 -4.84 4.33
CA ILE A 62 -17.12 -3.55 4.93
C ILE A 62 -16.01 -2.86 4.14
N ILE A 63 -14.99 -3.60 3.69
CA ILE A 63 -13.90 -3.05 2.87
C ILE A 63 -14.44 -2.39 1.60
N GLN A 64 -15.34 -3.06 0.88
CA GLN A 64 -15.99 -2.51 -0.32
C GLN A 64 -16.90 -1.33 0.00
N TYR A 65 -17.63 -1.40 1.13
CA TYR A 65 -18.48 -0.32 1.58
C TYR A 65 -17.69 0.96 1.90
N ILE A 66 -16.55 0.85 2.60
CA ILE A 66 -15.65 1.98 2.88
C ILE A 66 -15.11 2.56 1.56
N ASN A 67 -14.70 1.71 0.62
CA ASN A 67 -14.21 2.15 -0.68
C ASN A 67 -15.26 3.02 -1.42
N ASN A 68 -16.52 2.57 -1.42
CA ASN A 68 -17.64 3.32 -2.00
C ASN A 68 -17.92 4.63 -1.27
N LEU A 69 -17.84 4.65 0.07
CA LEU A 69 -18.03 5.87 0.88
C LEU A 69 -16.96 6.93 0.61
N LEU A 70 -15.72 6.51 0.37
CA LEU A 70 -14.63 7.41 0.01
C LEU A 70 -14.76 7.95 -1.43
N GLY A 71 -15.72 7.45 -2.21
CA GLY A 71 -15.82 7.74 -3.65
C GLY A 71 -14.60 7.25 -4.43
N ALA A 72 -13.84 6.31 -3.87
CA ALA A 72 -12.67 5.73 -4.50
C ALA A 72 -13.10 4.57 -5.40
N SER A 73 -12.48 4.44 -6.57
CA SER A 73 -12.70 3.26 -7.41
C SER A 73 -11.38 2.77 -8.00
N TRP A 74 -11.16 1.46 -7.91
CA TRP A 74 -9.96 0.81 -8.45
C TRP A 74 -9.82 1.04 -9.96
N SER A 75 -10.92 1.04 -10.71
CA SER A 75 -10.88 1.30 -12.15
C SER A 75 -10.40 2.72 -12.46
N TYR A 76 -10.89 3.73 -11.74
CA TYR A 76 -10.43 5.12 -11.92
C TYR A 76 -8.97 5.27 -11.54
N TYR A 77 -8.58 4.67 -10.42
CA TYR A 77 -7.20 4.66 -9.95
C TYR A 77 -6.22 4.07 -10.99
N TYR A 78 -6.53 2.91 -11.56
CA TYR A 78 -5.69 2.31 -12.59
C TYR A 78 -5.63 3.16 -13.86
N GLN A 79 -6.75 3.74 -14.30
CA GLN A 79 -6.74 4.67 -15.44
C GLN A 79 -5.83 5.88 -15.18
N TRP A 80 -5.91 6.44 -13.97
CA TRP A 80 -5.09 7.57 -13.57
C TRP A 80 -3.59 7.21 -13.53
N ILE A 81 -3.20 6.10 -12.89
CA ILE A 81 -1.78 5.74 -12.79
C ILE A 81 -1.17 5.38 -14.15
N TYR A 82 -1.93 4.74 -15.04
CA TYR A 82 -1.48 4.49 -16.40
C TYR A 82 -1.32 5.79 -17.19
N ALA A 83 -2.22 6.76 -17.03
CA ALA A 83 -2.10 8.06 -17.68
C ALA A 83 -0.86 8.82 -17.19
N VAL A 84 -0.58 8.81 -15.88
CA VAL A 84 0.63 9.41 -15.30
C VAL A 84 1.89 8.76 -15.88
N LEU A 85 1.93 7.43 -15.96
CA LEU A 85 3.08 6.70 -16.52
C LEU A 85 3.30 7.05 -18.00
N VAL A 86 2.23 7.12 -18.80
CA VAL A 86 2.32 7.52 -20.21
C VAL A 86 2.90 8.93 -20.33
N GLU A 87 2.46 9.87 -19.50
CA GLU A 87 2.95 11.26 -19.54
C GLU A 87 4.44 11.36 -19.13
N GLU A 88 4.86 10.61 -18.10
CA GLU A 88 6.27 10.54 -17.71
C GLU A 88 7.15 9.94 -18.83
N VAL A 89 6.68 8.91 -19.52
CA VAL A 89 7.38 8.28 -20.66
C VAL A 89 7.43 9.20 -21.87
N ASP A 90 6.34 9.92 -22.17
CA ASP A 90 6.29 10.88 -23.28
C ASP A 90 7.25 12.06 -23.04
N LEU A 91 7.27 12.62 -21.81
CA LEU A 91 8.24 13.65 -21.42
C LEU A 91 9.68 13.15 -21.56
N TYR A 92 9.96 11.92 -21.10
CA TYR A 92 11.27 11.31 -21.27
C TYR A 92 11.64 11.14 -22.76
N ALA A 93 10.71 10.70 -23.60
CA ALA A 93 10.93 10.51 -25.03
C ALA A 93 11.20 11.84 -25.76
N VAL A 94 10.46 12.91 -25.44
CA VAL A 94 10.66 14.25 -26.00
C VAL A 94 12.04 14.79 -25.62
N ILE A 95 12.41 14.72 -24.34
CA ILE A 95 13.69 15.22 -23.85
C ILE A 95 14.85 14.41 -24.44
N ARG A 96 14.70 13.08 -24.57
CA ARG A 96 15.72 12.20 -25.16
C ARG A 96 15.92 12.51 -26.63
N THR A 97 14.83 12.71 -27.36
CA THR A 97 14.86 13.10 -28.78
C THR A 97 15.58 14.43 -28.96
N ALA A 98 15.25 15.44 -28.14
CA ALA A 98 15.90 16.75 -28.16
C ALA A 98 17.41 16.65 -27.88
N TYR A 99 17.81 15.84 -26.89
CA TYR A 99 19.22 15.60 -26.57
C TYR A 99 19.97 14.90 -27.72
N VAL A 100 19.38 13.88 -28.34
CA VAL A 100 20.01 13.18 -29.48
C VAL A 100 20.22 14.15 -30.64
N PHE A 101 19.20 14.93 -31.03
CA PHE A 101 19.33 15.92 -32.10
C PHE A 101 20.42 16.95 -31.80
N ALA A 102 20.51 17.42 -30.57
CA ALA A 102 21.49 18.42 -30.19
C ALA A 102 22.90 17.82 -30.03
N SER A 103 23.04 16.55 -29.65
CA SER A 103 24.33 15.83 -29.58
C SER A 103 24.92 15.46 -30.95
N VAL A 104 24.09 15.36 -31.99
CA VAL A 104 24.52 15.16 -33.39
C VAL A 104 25.12 16.45 -33.97
N SER A 105 24.81 17.62 -33.40
CA SER A 105 25.50 18.86 -33.75
C SER A 105 26.94 18.81 -33.25
N GLN A 106 27.92 18.92 -34.16
CA GLN A 106 29.35 18.83 -33.84
C GLN A 106 29.90 20.06 -33.08
N ASP A 107 29.03 20.88 -32.49
CA ASP A 107 29.41 22.12 -31.83
C ASP A 107 29.72 21.88 -30.33
N PRO A 108 30.97 22.08 -29.89
CA PRO A 108 31.37 21.89 -28.49
C PRO A 108 30.62 22.78 -27.49
N ALA A 109 30.05 23.91 -27.94
CA ALA A 109 29.27 24.80 -27.06
C ALA A 109 27.90 24.19 -26.69
N ILE A 110 27.31 23.42 -27.60
CA ILE A 110 26.00 22.80 -27.41
C ILE A 110 26.11 21.62 -26.43
N THR A 111 27.20 20.86 -26.47
CA THR A 111 27.42 19.72 -25.57
C THR A 111 27.61 20.14 -24.10
N VAL A 112 28.29 21.26 -23.84
CA VAL A 112 28.45 21.82 -22.48
C VAL A 112 27.13 22.37 -21.96
N PHE A 113 26.32 23.01 -22.80
CA PHE A 113 25.01 23.54 -22.42
C PHE A 113 23.98 22.43 -22.13
N LEU A 114 24.14 21.26 -22.74
CA LEU A 114 23.27 20.10 -22.56
C LEU A 114 23.73 19.14 -21.44
N ALA A 115 24.91 19.32 -20.86
CA ALA A 115 25.38 18.48 -19.76
C ALA A 115 24.37 18.35 -18.59
N PRO A 116 23.61 19.42 -18.21
CA PRO A 116 22.56 19.33 -17.19
C PRO A 116 21.38 18.41 -17.54
N LEU A 117 21.12 18.13 -18.83
CA LEU A 117 20.04 17.22 -19.23
C LEU A 117 20.27 15.78 -18.80
N SER A 118 21.54 15.37 -18.59
CA SER A 118 21.85 14.05 -18.06
C SER A 118 21.24 13.81 -16.67
N PHE A 119 21.22 14.84 -15.81
CA PHE A 119 20.57 14.78 -14.51
C PHE A 119 19.05 14.70 -14.63
N ILE A 120 18.47 15.39 -15.62
CA ILE A 120 17.02 15.34 -15.91
C ILE A 120 16.61 13.93 -16.36
N PHE A 121 17.43 13.23 -17.15
CA PHE A 121 17.17 11.84 -17.52
C PHE A 121 17.19 10.89 -16.34
N SER A 122 18.21 10.98 -15.48
CA SER A 122 18.28 10.15 -14.28
C SER A 122 17.09 10.42 -13.35
N PHE A 123 16.66 11.67 -13.27
CA PHE A 123 15.51 12.08 -12.47
C PHE A 123 14.18 11.53 -13.01
N LEU A 124 13.88 11.72 -14.30
CA LEU A 124 12.68 11.17 -14.94
C LEU A 124 12.63 9.64 -14.89
N THR A 125 13.77 8.98 -15.06
CA THR A 125 13.86 7.52 -14.91
C THR A 125 13.54 7.09 -13.48
N GLY A 126 13.99 7.86 -12.49
CA GLY A 126 13.62 7.67 -11.09
C GLY A 126 12.11 7.81 -10.86
N LEU A 127 11.48 8.84 -11.43
CA LEU A 127 10.03 9.04 -11.34
C LEU A 127 9.23 7.88 -11.95
N ILE A 128 9.57 7.47 -13.17
CA ILE A 128 8.94 6.32 -13.84
C ILE A 128 9.05 5.07 -12.96
N THR A 129 10.25 4.82 -12.42
CA THR A 129 10.48 3.69 -11.51
C THR A 129 9.58 3.78 -10.28
N THR A 130 9.43 4.96 -9.67
CA THR A 130 8.54 5.14 -8.51
C THR A 130 7.08 4.88 -8.86
N THR A 131 6.57 5.44 -9.97
CA THR A 131 5.20 5.21 -10.44
C THR A 131 4.95 3.74 -10.75
N GLU A 132 5.91 3.04 -11.37
CA GLU A 132 5.84 1.60 -11.61
C GLU A 132 5.83 0.79 -10.31
N THR A 133 6.68 1.12 -9.32
CA THR A 133 6.66 0.41 -8.03
C THR A 133 5.32 0.58 -7.33
N LEU A 134 4.73 1.76 -7.40
CA LEU A 134 3.42 2.05 -6.83
C LEU A 134 2.31 1.27 -7.56
N LEU A 135 2.40 1.12 -8.89
CA LEU A 135 1.52 0.26 -9.68
C LEU A 135 1.62 -1.21 -9.25
N VAL A 136 2.83 -1.74 -9.08
CA VAL A 136 3.05 -3.12 -8.62
C VAL A 136 2.46 -3.34 -7.23
N ILE A 137 2.71 -2.43 -6.28
CA ILE A 137 2.12 -2.49 -4.93
C ILE A 137 0.58 -2.48 -5.02
N SER A 138 0.02 -1.66 -5.89
CA SER A 138 -1.42 -1.54 -6.09
C SER A 138 -2.06 -2.84 -6.59
N ASN A 139 -1.45 -3.47 -7.58
CA ASN A 139 -1.88 -4.76 -8.10
C ASN A 139 -1.84 -5.84 -7.02
N VAL A 140 -0.75 -5.87 -6.23
CA VAL A 140 -0.63 -6.81 -5.11
C VAL A 140 -1.76 -6.61 -4.10
N VAL A 141 -2.05 -5.36 -3.72
CA VAL A 141 -3.14 -5.06 -2.78
C VAL A 141 -4.49 -5.48 -3.37
N TYR A 142 -4.78 -5.09 -4.61
CA TYR A 142 -6.08 -5.37 -5.23
C TYR A 142 -6.37 -6.87 -5.33
N GLU A 143 -5.40 -7.68 -5.74
CA GLU A 143 -5.59 -9.11 -5.97
C GLU A 143 -5.47 -9.93 -4.68
N TYR A 144 -4.52 -9.60 -3.79
CA TYR A 144 -4.19 -10.42 -2.62
C TYR A 144 -4.85 -9.98 -1.31
N THR A 145 -5.65 -8.90 -1.28
CA THR A 145 -6.38 -8.49 -0.05
C THR A 145 -7.19 -9.62 0.60
N PRO A 146 -8.00 -10.40 -0.13
CA PRO A 146 -8.73 -11.53 0.46
C PRO A 146 -7.79 -12.54 1.14
N ILE A 147 -6.63 -12.78 0.54
CA ILE A 147 -5.61 -13.70 1.06
C ILE A 147 -4.92 -13.11 2.30
N PHE A 148 -4.62 -11.81 2.32
CA PHE A 148 -4.06 -11.15 3.50
C PHE A 148 -4.99 -11.21 4.70
N VAL A 149 -6.29 -10.97 4.50
CA VAL A 149 -7.28 -11.08 5.57
C VAL A 149 -7.40 -12.53 6.06
N ALA A 150 -7.48 -13.51 5.14
CA ALA A 150 -7.57 -14.93 5.51
C ALA A 150 -6.33 -15.45 6.25
N LEU A 151 -5.12 -15.13 5.77
CA LEU A 151 -3.87 -15.45 6.46
C LEU A 151 -3.77 -14.74 7.80
N GLY A 152 -4.28 -13.51 7.88
CA GLY A 152 -4.35 -12.76 9.11
C GLY A 152 -5.18 -13.45 10.18
N ILE A 153 -6.36 -13.98 9.79
CA ILE A 153 -7.23 -14.78 10.66
C ILE A 153 -6.55 -16.09 11.07
N LEU A 154 -5.83 -16.75 10.15
CA LEU A 154 -5.07 -17.96 10.46
C LEU A 154 -4.02 -17.70 11.55
N PHE A 155 -3.20 -16.66 11.39
CA PHE A 155 -2.18 -16.31 12.38
C PHE A 155 -2.78 -15.89 13.72
N LEU A 156 -3.96 -15.26 13.69
CA LEU A 156 -4.73 -14.92 14.89
C LEU A 156 -5.29 -16.15 15.61
N SER A 157 -5.56 -17.23 14.87
CA SER A 157 -6.07 -18.52 15.38
C SER A 157 -4.98 -19.41 15.98
N MET A 158 -3.70 -19.07 15.81
CA MET A 158 -2.61 -19.87 16.37
C MET A 158 -2.60 -19.85 17.91
N PRO A 159 -2.37 -21.00 18.56
CA PRO A 159 -2.36 -21.10 20.01
C PRO A 159 -1.22 -20.25 20.61
N PHE A 160 -1.37 -19.91 21.90
CA PHE A 160 -0.39 -19.13 22.67
C PHE A 160 -0.10 -17.71 22.13
N ARG A 161 -0.96 -17.17 21.26
CA ARG A 161 -0.85 -15.81 20.71
C ARG A 161 0.44 -15.56 19.89
N ILE A 162 1.11 -16.61 19.41
CA ILE A 162 2.40 -16.49 18.69
C ILE A 162 2.25 -15.61 17.43
N GLY A 163 1.13 -15.77 16.70
CA GLY A 163 0.88 -15.02 15.46
C GLY A 163 0.01 -13.79 15.61
N ARG A 164 -0.46 -13.44 16.81
CA ARG A 164 -1.56 -12.47 16.98
C ARG A 164 -1.23 -11.09 16.40
N ASN A 165 0.00 -10.62 16.60
CA ASN A 165 0.43 -9.31 16.09
C ASN A 165 0.49 -9.28 14.55
N ILE A 166 1.09 -10.31 13.94
CA ILE A 166 1.20 -10.45 12.48
C ILE A 166 -0.17 -10.66 11.86
N GLY A 167 -1.03 -11.46 12.51
CA GLY A 167 -2.38 -11.72 12.06
C GLY A 167 -3.22 -10.45 12.00
N SER A 168 -3.21 -9.68 13.09
CA SER A 168 -3.92 -8.40 13.15
C SER A 168 -3.41 -7.36 12.17
N SER A 169 -2.10 -7.33 11.92
CA SER A 169 -1.50 -6.36 11.01
C SER A 169 -1.80 -6.69 9.55
N LEU A 170 -1.86 -7.98 9.19
CA LEU A 170 -2.29 -8.42 7.86
C LEU A 170 -3.76 -8.10 7.59
N ILE A 171 -4.65 -8.33 8.58
CA ILE A 171 -6.07 -7.94 8.46
C ILE A 171 -6.18 -6.42 8.28
N ALA A 172 -5.49 -5.65 9.13
CA ALA A 172 -5.53 -4.20 9.05
C ALA A 172 -4.96 -3.66 7.73
N PHE A 173 -3.85 -4.24 7.26
CA PHE A 173 -3.24 -3.88 5.99
C PHE A 173 -4.22 -4.11 4.84
N GLY A 174 -4.83 -5.29 4.77
CA GLY A 174 -5.84 -5.60 3.75
C GLY A 174 -7.01 -4.61 3.78
N ILE A 175 -7.52 -4.26 4.96
CA ILE A 175 -8.64 -3.32 5.09
C ILE A 175 -8.25 -1.92 4.61
N VAL A 176 -7.16 -1.37 5.15
CA VAL A 176 -6.77 0.03 4.93
C VAL A 176 -6.26 0.23 3.52
N PHE A 177 -5.29 -0.58 3.07
CA PHE A 177 -4.72 -0.41 1.75
C PHE A 177 -5.75 -0.70 0.66
N TYR A 178 -6.63 -1.68 0.82
CA TYR A 178 -7.63 -1.93 -0.21
C TYR A 178 -8.64 -0.79 -0.36
N SER A 179 -9.10 -0.25 0.78
CA SER A 179 -10.14 0.78 0.77
C SER A 179 -9.60 2.15 0.39
N ALA A 180 -8.41 2.50 0.85
CA ALA A 180 -7.89 3.86 0.77
C ALA A 180 -6.88 4.08 -0.37
N LEU A 181 -6.04 3.12 -0.74
CA LEU A 181 -5.08 3.30 -1.85
C LEU A 181 -5.70 3.86 -3.15
N PRO A 182 -6.87 3.39 -3.64
CA PRO A 182 -7.50 3.96 -4.84
C PRO A 182 -8.01 5.41 -4.68
N TYR A 183 -7.98 5.98 -3.47
CA TYR A 183 -8.33 7.38 -3.21
C TYR A 183 -7.19 8.35 -3.51
N LEU A 184 -5.96 7.87 -3.75
CA LEU A 184 -4.78 8.70 -4.00
C LEU A 184 -4.98 9.80 -5.08
N PRO A 185 -5.64 9.55 -6.23
CA PRO A 185 -5.88 10.60 -7.23
C PRO A 185 -6.77 11.73 -6.71
N ASN A 186 -7.81 11.39 -5.93
CA ASN A 186 -8.71 12.37 -5.31
C ASN A 186 -8.00 13.14 -4.19
N PHE A 187 -7.09 12.48 -3.48
CA PHE A 187 -6.22 13.14 -2.50
C PHE A 187 -5.34 14.20 -3.15
N LEU A 188 -4.69 13.88 -4.28
CA LEU A 188 -3.84 14.83 -5.02
C LEU A 188 -4.64 16.00 -5.57
N THR A 189 -5.80 15.76 -6.17
CA THR A 189 -6.65 16.85 -6.71
C THR A 189 -7.18 17.75 -5.59
N SER A 190 -7.48 17.21 -4.41
CA SER A 190 -7.88 18.01 -3.25
C SER A 190 -6.79 18.95 -2.73
N LEU A 191 -5.52 18.62 -3.00
CA LEU A 191 -4.37 19.46 -2.69
C LEU A 191 -4.02 20.43 -3.82
N GLY A 192 -4.79 20.43 -4.92
CA GLY A 192 -4.57 21.29 -6.08
C GLY A 192 -3.48 20.77 -7.03
N ILE A 193 -3.11 19.50 -6.94
CA ILE A 193 -2.02 18.91 -7.71
C ILE A 193 -2.61 18.04 -8.82
N ASN A 194 -2.37 18.44 -10.06
CA ASN A 194 -2.79 17.68 -11.22
C ASN A 194 -1.57 17.38 -12.12
N VAL A 195 -1.12 16.14 -12.07
CA VAL A 195 0.06 15.65 -12.81
C VAL A 195 -0.22 15.48 -14.31
N LEU A 196 -1.48 15.54 -14.74
CA LEU A 196 -1.92 15.26 -16.12
C LEU A 196 -2.17 16.54 -16.95
N ASP A 197 -1.86 17.72 -16.41
CA ASP A 197 -2.05 19.01 -17.10
C ASP A 197 -0.72 19.74 -17.32
N LEU A 198 0.28 19.03 -17.85
CA LEU A 198 1.54 19.64 -18.29
C LEU A 198 1.47 20.04 -19.77
N SER A 199 0.61 21.01 -20.10
CA SER A 199 0.58 21.58 -21.45
C SER A 199 1.49 22.81 -21.58
N THR A 200 2.40 22.80 -22.57
CA THR A 200 3.22 23.97 -22.93
C THR A 200 2.62 24.70 -24.13
N SER A 201 2.26 25.98 -23.95
CA SER A 201 1.62 26.82 -24.98
C SER A 201 2.62 27.71 -25.76
N SER A 202 3.93 27.47 -25.68
CA SER A 202 4.95 28.37 -26.27
C SER A 202 5.87 27.67 -27.25
N GLY A 203 5.96 28.20 -28.48
CA GLY A 203 6.86 27.69 -29.54
C GLY A 203 8.34 28.05 -29.38
N ASN A 204 8.73 28.74 -28.29
CA ASN A 204 10.11 29.15 -28.03
C ASN A 204 10.80 28.18 -27.07
N ILE A 205 11.97 27.66 -27.46
CA ILE A 205 12.78 26.70 -26.69
C ILE A 205 13.14 27.25 -25.29
N THR A 206 13.43 28.55 -25.17
CA THR A 206 13.80 29.18 -23.90
C THR A 206 12.64 29.26 -22.91
N ASP A 207 11.42 29.50 -23.43
CA ASP A 207 10.20 29.55 -22.62
C ASP A 207 9.79 28.14 -22.18
N THR A 208 9.98 27.14 -23.05
CA THR A 208 9.78 25.73 -22.71
C THR A 208 10.76 25.27 -21.61
N ILE A 209 12.04 25.64 -21.69
CA ILE A 209 13.03 25.30 -20.65
C ILE A 209 12.70 25.97 -19.32
N ASN A 210 12.29 27.24 -19.33
CA ASN A 210 11.90 27.96 -18.11
C ASN A 210 10.62 27.38 -17.48
N PHE A 211 9.63 26.99 -18.29
CA PHE A 211 8.43 26.30 -17.82
C PHE A 211 8.77 24.93 -17.20
N LEU A 212 9.64 24.17 -17.87
CA LEU A 212 10.06 22.86 -17.39
C LEU A 212 10.74 22.94 -16.02
N ILE A 213 11.65 23.91 -15.85
CA ILE A 213 12.42 24.08 -14.60
C ILE A 213 11.54 24.67 -13.47
N THR A 214 10.67 25.62 -13.79
CA THR A 214 9.96 26.40 -12.75
C THR A 214 8.64 25.77 -12.33
N GLN A 215 7.97 25.02 -13.20
CA GLN A 215 6.60 24.51 -12.95
C GLN A 215 6.47 23.00 -13.18
N ALA A 216 6.97 22.47 -14.30
CA ALA A 216 6.77 21.06 -14.63
C ALA A 216 7.49 20.10 -13.66
N ILE A 217 8.79 20.31 -13.43
CA ILE A 217 9.60 19.44 -12.58
C ILE A 217 9.11 19.47 -11.13
N PRO A 218 8.87 20.64 -10.49
CA PRO A 218 8.30 20.69 -9.14
C PRO A 218 6.95 19.96 -9.03
N LEU A 219 6.05 20.15 -10.00
CA LEU A 219 4.73 19.51 -10.00
C LEU A 219 4.84 17.98 -10.12
N LEU A 220 5.76 17.49 -10.95
CA LEU A 220 6.03 16.05 -11.07
C LEU A 220 6.62 15.49 -9.77
N ILE A 221 7.60 16.18 -9.16
CA ILE A 221 8.18 15.78 -7.86
C ILE A 221 7.09 15.67 -6.80
N GLU A 222 6.24 16.70 -6.69
CA GLU A 222 5.18 16.74 -5.70
C GLU A 222 4.16 15.62 -5.96
N GLY A 223 3.64 15.55 -7.19
CA GLY A 223 2.53 14.68 -7.56
C GLY A 223 2.85 13.19 -7.66
N THR A 224 4.08 12.81 -8.04
CA THR A 224 4.43 11.39 -8.24
C THR A 224 5.35 10.82 -7.17
N LEU A 225 6.08 11.66 -6.43
CA LEU A 225 6.99 11.21 -5.38
C LEU A 225 6.55 11.65 -3.99
N VAL A 226 6.50 12.96 -3.72
CA VAL A 226 6.33 13.48 -2.34
C VAL A 226 4.97 13.12 -1.75
N PHE A 227 3.88 13.47 -2.44
CA PHE A 227 2.54 13.24 -1.92
C PHE A 227 2.13 11.75 -1.92
N PRO A 228 2.48 10.93 -2.93
CA PRO A 228 2.27 9.49 -2.84
C PRO A 228 3.00 8.84 -1.68
N ILE A 229 4.26 9.21 -1.40
CA ILE A 229 4.99 8.70 -0.23
C ILE A 229 4.32 9.16 1.07
N ALA A 230 3.97 10.44 1.18
CA ALA A 230 3.26 10.96 2.36
C ALA A 230 1.93 10.23 2.58
N TYR A 231 1.20 9.94 1.50
CA TYR A 231 -0.04 9.19 1.54
C TYR A 231 0.18 7.76 2.04
N LEU A 232 1.19 7.04 1.54
CA LEU A 232 1.55 5.70 2.01
C LEU A 232 1.95 5.70 3.49
N ILE A 233 2.61 6.74 3.99
CA ILE A 233 2.92 6.91 5.43
C ILE A 233 1.64 7.08 6.25
N ILE A 234 0.67 7.86 5.77
CA ILE A 234 -0.63 8.04 6.44
C ILE A 234 -1.37 6.70 6.51
N LEU A 235 -1.44 5.97 5.39
CA LEU A 235 -2.06 4.63 5.35
C LEU A 235 -1.37 3.65 6.28
N SER A 236 -0.05 3.73 6.34
CA SER A 236 0.78 2.97 7.26
C SER A 236 0.40 3.28 8.73
N GLY A 237 0.32 4.54 9.11
CA GLY A 237 -0.12 4.95 10.46
C GLY A 237 -1.51 4.41 10.83
N ILE A 238 -2.48 4.52 9.91
CA ILE A 238 -3.85 4.00 10.11
C ILE A 238 -3.84 2.47 10.25
N THR A 239 -3.01 1.77 9.46
CA THR A 239 -2.87 0.31 9.51
C THR A 239 -2.34 -0.15 10.87
N ILE A 240 -1.36 0.56 11.46
CA ILE A 240 -0.84 0.25 12.81
C ILE A 240 -1.94 0.46 13.85
N GLY A 241 -2.67 1.58 13.77
CA GLY A 241 -3.78 1.90 14.65
C GLY A 241 -4.86 0.82 14.62
N LEU A 242 -5.34 0.47 13.42
CA LEU A 242 -6.37 -0.57 13.25
C LEU A 242 -5.87 -1.95 13.68
N GLY A 243 -4.64 -2.32 13.33
CA GLY A 243 -4.03 -3.59 13.76
C GLY A 243 -3.93 -3.68 15.29
N SER A 244 -3.63 -2.57 15.95
CA SER A 244 -3.58 -2.53 17.42
C SER A 244 -4.96 -2.69 18.06
N ALA A 245 -6.00 -2.10 17.45
CA ALA A 245 -7.39 -2.29 17.87
C ALA A 245 -7.86 -3.74 17.67
N ILE A 246 -7.49 -4.38 16.56
CA ILE A 246 -7.83 -5.78 16.27
C ILE A 246 -7.08 -6.75 17.19
N SER A 247 -5.81 -6.52 17.49
CA SER A 247 -5.07 -7.43 18.38
C SER A 247 -5.33 -7.16 19.87
N GLY A 248 -5.68 -5.94 20.26
CA GLY A 248 -5.62 -5.50 21.67
C GLY A 248 -4.19 -5.38 22.20
N TYR A 249 -3.20 -5.30 21.29
CA TYR A 249 -1.77 -5.20 21.56
C TYR A 249 -1.13 -4.18 20.60
N SER A 250 0.13 -3.79 20.83
CA SER A 250 0.87 -3.00 19.83
C SER A 250 1.10 -3.86 18.59
N ALA A 251 0.39 -3.54 17.50
CA ALA A 251 0.64 -4.14 16.20
C ALA A 251 1.86 -3.48 15.54
N ARG A 252 2.60 -4.24 14.75
CA ARG A 252 3.64 -3.74 13.84
C ARG A 252 3.19 -4.00 12.42
N MET A 253 3.58 -3.12 11.50
CA MET A 253 3.27 -3.33 10.08
C MET A 253 3.81 -4.67 9.59
N PRO A 254 3.08 -5.42 8.75
CA PRO A 254 3.58 -6.68 8.22
C PRO A 254 4.75 -6.47 7.25
N ILE A 255 4.81 -5.32 6.60
CA ILE A 255 5.88 -4.91 5.69
C ILE A 255 6.49 -3.62 6.27
N PRO A 256 7.77 -3.60 6.65
CA PRO A 256 8.41 -2.36 7.06
C PRO A 256 8.54 -1.44 5.85
N ILE A 257 7.93 -0.26 5.92
CA ILE A 257 8.26 0.82 4.98
C ILE A 257 9.54 1.46 5.53
N GLU A 258 10.70 0.92 5.15
CA GLU A 258 11.98 1.57 5.41
C GLU A 258 12.14 2.70 4.39
N ILE A 259 11.95 3.94 4.86
CA ILE A 259 12.24 5.14 4.09
C ILE A 259 13.72 5.42 4.33
N PHE A 260 14.56 5.16 3.33
CA PHE A 260 15.94 5.66 3.27
C PHE A 260 15.96 6.97 2.50
#